data_AF-A0A9D8RZ69-F1
#
_entry.id   AF-A0A9D8RZ69-F1
#
_cell.length_a   1.000
_cell.length_b   1.000
_cell.length_c   1.000
_cell.angle_alpha   90.00
_cell.angle_beta   90.00
_cell.angle_gamma   90.00
#
_symmetry.space_group_name_H-M   'P 1'
#
loop_
_entity.id
_entity.type
_entity.pdbx_description
1 polymer ?
#
loop_
_entity_poly.entity_id
_entity_poly.type
_entity_poly.pdbx_seq_one_letter_code
_entity_poly.pdbx_strand_id
1 'polypeptide(L)'
;MAWLTTTHLERFANGFAEKVTELFAKKTDIPKSLPANGGDAETVNGHTVEANVPQGAKFTDTTYSAMTAATASAAGKSGLVPAPAAGKQAAFLRGDGTWAVPTNTTYSAMTAATASAAGKSGLVPAPAAGKQAAFLRGDGTWAEMAEATNAEIDAIIAGTFS
;
A
#
# COMPACT_ATOMS: atom_id res chain seq x y z
N MET A 1 4.03 4.37 -102.93
CA MET A 1 3.50 4.76 -101.60
C MET A 1 3.46 3.51 -100.74
N ALA A 2 4.21 3.48 -99.64
CA ALA A 2 4.04 2.43 -98.64
C ALA A 2 2.77 2.75 -97.85
N TRP A 3 1.80 1.86 -97.89
CA TRP A 3 0.54 2.03 -97.18
C TRP A 3 0.72 1.50 -95.76
N LEU A 4 0.16 2.22 -94.77
CA LEU A 4 -0.01 1.61 -93.46
C LEU A 4 -0.88 0.36 -93.61
N THR A 5 -0.42 -0.72 -93.00
CA THR A 5 -1.15 -1.99 -92.94
C THR A 5 -1.64 -2.16 -91.50
N THR A 6 -2.63 -3.02 -91.31
CA THR A 6 -3.11 -3.41 -89.99
C THR A 6 -1.98 -3.89 -89.08
N THR A 7 -1.01 -4.63 -89.63
CA THR A 7 0.18 -5.11 -88.90
C THR A 7 1.06 -3.98 -88.36
N HIS A 8 1.21 -2.87 -89.10
CA HIS A 8 1.97 -1.70 -88.63
C HIS A 8 1.27 -1.01 -87.46
N LEU A 9 -0.07 -0.92 -87.50
CA LEU A 9 -0.88 -0.35 -86.43
C LEU A 9 -0.87 -1.22 -85.18
N GLU A 10 -0.99 -2.55 -85.34
CA GLU A 10 -0.93 -3.51 -84.24
C GLU A 10 0.42 -3.47 -83.51
N ARG A 11 1.53 -3.42 -84.25
CA ARG A 11 2.87 -3.28 -83.66
C ARG A 11 3.02 -2.00 -82.85
N PHE A 12 2.52 -0.88 -83.35
CA PHE A 12 2.55 0.38 -82.61
C PHE A 12 1.68 0.31 -81.34
N ALA A 13 0.45 -0.19 -81.44
CA ALA A 13 -0.46 -0.30 -80.32
C ALA A 13 0.09 -1.20 -79.20
N ASN A 14 0.68 -2.34 -79.57
CA ASN A 14 1.27 -3.27 -78.62
C ASN A 14 2.54 -2.69 -77.97
N GLY A 15 3.44 -2.11 -78.77
CA GLY A 15 4.66 -1.49 -78.23
C GLY A 15 4.36 -0.27 -77.33
N PHE A 16 3.34 0.52 -77.67
CA PHE A 16 2.87 1.61 -76.83
C PHE A 16 2.28 1.08 -75.50
N ALA A 17 1.44 0.04 -75.55
CA ALA A 17 0.85 -0.56 -74.35
C ALA A 17 1.89 -1.19 -73.41
N GLU A 18 2.91 -1.86 -73.96
CA GLU A 18 4.04 -2.37 -73.20
C GLU A 18 4.82 -1.24 -72.53
N LYS A 19 5.12 -0.17 -73.28
CA LYS A 19 5.90 0.95 -72.75
C LYS A 19 5.15 1.72 -71.66
N VAL A 20 3.83 1.87 -71.79
CA VAL A 20 2.97 2.42 -70.73
C VAL A 20 3.02 1.57 -69.46
N THR A 21 3.02 0.24 -69.60
CA THR A 21 3.05 -0.68 -68.46
C THR A 21 4.42 -0.70 -67.77
N GLU A 22 5.50 -0.42 -68.50
CA GLU A 22 6.86 -0.31 -67.96
C GLU A 22 7.10 1.02 -67.21
N LEU A 23 6.59 2.13 -67.75
CA LEU A 23 6.82 3.48 -67.21
C LEU A 23 5.83 3.91 -66.12
N PHE A 24 4.61 3.36 -66.14
CA PHE A 24 3.55 3.78 -65.23
C PHE A 24 3.14 2.61 -64.33
N ALA A 25 3.11 2.87 -63.02
CA ALA A 25 2.58 1.91 -62.06
C ALA A 25 1.11 1.62 -62.37
N LYS A 26 0.73 0.33 -62.37
CA LYS A 26 -0.68 -0.03 -62.51
C LYS A 26 -1.41 0.42 -61.26
N LYS A 27 -2.59 1.01 -61.45
CA LYS A 27 -3.45 1.43 -60.34
C LYS A 27 -3.82 0.27 -59.41
N THR A 28 -3.77 -0.96 -59.91
CA THR A 28 -3.97 -2.20 -59.14
C THR A 28 -2.85 -2.53 -58.17
N ASP A 29 -1.63 -2.05 -58.46
CA ASP A 29 -0.42 -2.41 -57.73
C ASP A 29 -0.10 -1.35 -56.65
N ILE A 30 -0.82 -0.22 -56.68
CA ILE A 30 -0.79 0.77 -55.60
C ILE A 30 -1.55 0.18 -54.40
N PRO A 31 -0.90 -0.01 -53.24
CA PRO A 31 -1.56 -0.53 -52.07
C PRO A 31 -2.72 0.38 -51.66
N LYS A 32 -3.92 -0.17 -51.51
CA LYS A 32 -5.13 0.57 -51.11
C LYS A 32 -5.06 1.09 -49.66
N SER A 33 -4.19 0.48 -48.86
CA SER A 33 -3.79 0.96 -47.54
C SER A 33 -2.34 0.58 -47.32
N LEU A 34 -1.58 1.48 -46.69
CA LEU A 34 -0.39 1.06 -45.96
C LEU A 34 -0.86 0.46 -44.63
N PRO A 35 -0.19 -0.56 -44.06
CA PRO A 35 -0.49 -0.98 -42.70
C PRO A 35 -0.46 0.28 -41.81
N ALA A 36 -1.53 0.51 -41.06
CA ALA A 36 -1.54 1.56 -40.07
C ALA A 36 -0.53 1.14 -38.99
N ASN A 37 0.67 1.71 -38.98
CA ASN A 37 1.74 1.34 -38.05
C ASN A 37 1.52 1.86 -36.60
N GLY A 38 0.25 2.00 -36.20
CA GLY A 38 -0.17 1.97 -34.80
C GLY A 38 -0.36 0.54 -34.27
N GLY A 39 0.12 -0.49 -34.99
CA GLY A 39 0.01 -1.90 -34.63
C GLY A 39 1.15 -2.81 -35.12
N ASP A 40 2.26 -2.24 -35.62
CA ASP A 40 3.49 -3.03 -35.79
C ASP A 40 4.20 -3.07 -34.43
N ALA A 41 4.32 -4.25 -33.82
CA ALA A 41 4.95 -4.39 -32.50
C ALA A 41 6.39 -3.81 -32.47
N GLU A 42 7.06 -3.72 -33.62
CA GLU A 42 8.37 -3.07 -33.76
C GLU A 42 8.35 -1.56 -33.44
N THR A 43 7.24 -0.86 -33.65
CA THR A 43 7.11 0.58 -33.31
C THR A 43 6.82 0.84 -31.83
N VAL A 44 6.44 -0.21 -31.09
CA VAL A 44 6.12 -0.19 -29.66
C VAL A 44 7.03 -1.14 -28.87
N ASN A 45 8.29 -1.28 -29.28
CA ASN A 45 9.33 -2.03 -28.57
C ASN A 45 8.93 -3.49 -28.22
N GLY A 46 8.19 -4.15 -29.10
CA GLY A 46 7.74 -5.54 -28.94
C GLY A 46 6.43 -5.74 -28.18
N HIS A 47 5.67 -4.68 -27.89
CA HIS A 47 4.37 -4.77 -27.22
C HIS A 47 3.19 -4.83 -28.20
N THR A 48 2.04 -5.37 -27.78
CA THR A 48 0.79 -5.38 -28.56
C THR A 48 -0.23 -4.47 -27.92
N VAL A 49 -0.92 -3.65 -28.73
CA VAL A 49 -2.01 -2.79 -28.27
C VAL A 49 -3.34 -3.51 -28.50
N GLU A 50 -3.98 -3.96 -27.43
CA GLU A 50 -5.20 -4.78 -27.50
C GLU A 50 -6.48 -3.98 -27.86
N ALA A 51 -6.40 -2.64 -27.86
CA ALA A 51 -7.54 -1.75 -28.11
C ALA A 51 -7.14 -0.42 -28.75
N ASN A 52 -8.07 0.23 -29.44
CA ASN A 52 -7.82 1.53 -30.08
C ASN A 52 -7.27 2.58 -29.09
N VAL A 53 -6.20 3.27 -29.49
CA VAL A 53 -5.65 4.42 -28.76
C VAL A 53 -6.43 5.68 -29.13
N PRO A 54 -7.08 6.38 -28.17
CA PRO A 54 -7.80 7.60 -28.46
C PRO A 54 -6.90 8.74 -28.96
N GLN A 55 -7.47 9.68 -29.73
CA GLN A 55 -6.75 10.88 -30.17
C GLN A 55 -6.28 11.70 -28.95
N GLY A 56 -4.97 12.00 -28.89
CA GLY A 56 -4.38 12.74 -27.79
C GLY A 56 -4.02 11.92 -26.55
N ALA A 57 -4.06 10.59 -26.63
CA ALA A 57 -3.56 9.72 -25.57
C ALA A 57 -2.11 10.07 -25.20
N LYS A 58 -1.86 10.28 -23.90
CA LYS A 58 -0.52 10.50 -23.36
C LYS A 58 -0.02 9.19 -22.75
N PHE A 59 1.05 8.64 -23.30
CA PHE A 59 1.80 7.56 -22.68
C PHE A 59 2.83 8.18 -21.76
N THR A 60 2.51 8.23 -20.46
CA THR A 60 3.44 8.72 -19.44
C THR A 60 3.72 7.60 -18.47
N ASP A 61 5.00 7.34 -18.21
CA ASP A 61 5.40 6.50 -17.10
C ASP A 61 4.88 7.14 -15.80
N THR A 62 3.98 6.44 -15.10
CA THR A 62 3.45 6.94 -13.84
C THR A 62 4.54 6.88 -12.79
N THR A 63 5.18 8.02 -12.53
CA THR A 63 6.20 8.13 -11.48
C THR A 63 5.54 8.60 -10.19
N TYR A 64 5.59 7.79 -9.15
CA TYR A 64 5.12 8.18 -7.82
C TYR A 64 6.27 8.72 -6.98
N SER A 65 6.03 9.84 -6.29
CA SER A 65 6.97 10.38 -5.31
C SER A 65 6.81 9.70 -3.95
N ALA A 66 7.88 9.68 -3.16
CA ALA A 66 7.79 9.24 -1.76
C ALA A 66 6.91 10.18 -0.93
N MET A 67 6.35 9.65 0.16
CA MET A 67 5.62 10.41 1.17
C MET A 67 6.46 11.59 1.67
N THR A 68 5.84 12.76 1.81
CA THR A 68 6.48 13.92 2.45
C THR A 68 6.02 14.02 3.91
N ALA A 69 6.96 14.22 4.82
CA ALA A 69 6.73 14.35 6.25
C ALA A 69 5.79 15.51 6.61
N ALA A 70 5.01 15.34 7.68
CA ALA A 70 4.33 16.43 8.35
C ALA A 70 5.30 17.22 9.23
N THR A 71 5.00 18.50 9.44
CA THR A 71 5.68 19.38 10.41
C THR A 71 4.66 19.96 11.38
N ALA A 72 5.12 20.72 12.38
CA ALA A 72 4.22 21.40 13.32
C ALA A 72 3.24 22.37 12.65
N SER A 73 3.59 22.92 11.49
CA SER A 73 2.82 23.97 10.79
C SER A 73 2.30 23.54 9.42
N ALA A 74 2.62 22.33 8.94
CA ALA A 74 2.20 21.86 7.62
C ALA A 74 1.90 20.35 7.62
N ALA A 75 0.82 19.97 6.95
CA ALA A 75 0.50 18.56 6.74
C ALA A 75 1.52 17.88 5.81
N GLY A 76 1.75 16.59 6.07
CA GLY A 76 2.49 15.74 5.13
C GLY A 76 1.70 15.52 3.84
N LYS A 77 2.38 15.01 2.81
CA LYS A 77 1.76 14.66 1.53
C LYS A 77 1.74 13.15 1.33
N SER A 78 0.69 12.66 0.69
CA SER A 78 0.61 11.26 0.25
C SER A 78 1.77 10.92 -0.71
N GLY A 79 2.18 9.66 -0.72
CA GLY A 79 3.23 9.16 -1.57
C GLY A 79 3.60 7.72 -1.22
N LEU A 80 4.59 7.18 -1.93
CA LEU A 80 5.14 5.86 -1.64
C LEU A 80 5.83 5.86 -0.27
N VAL A 81 5.77 4.72 0.43
CA VAL A 81 6.48 4.52 1.70
C VAL A 81 7.98 4.43 1.41
N PRO A 82 8.83 5.28 2.03
CA PRO A 82 10.28 5.14 1.91
C PRO A 82 10.74 3.79 2.44
N ALA A 83 11.63 3.11 1.72
CA ALA A 83 12.13 1.80 2.12
C ALA A 83 12.81 1.87 3.51
N PRO A 84 12.55 0.90 4.42
CA PRO A 84 13.28 0.83 5.68
C PRO A 84 14.75 0.50 5.41
N ALA A 85 15.65 1.08 6.22
CA ALA A 85 17.06 0.71 6.18
C ALA A 85 17.25 -0.75 6.65
N ALA A 86 18.32 -1.39 6.22
CA ALA A 86 18.69 -2.73 6.69
C ALA A 86 18.75 -2.78 8.23
N GLY A 87 18.20 -3.84 8.84
CA GLY A 87 18.14 -3.98 10.29
C GLY A 87 17.01 -3.22 10.99
N LYS A 88 16.11 -2.55 10.25
CA LYS A 88 14.93 -1.85 10.79
C LYS A 88 13.62 -2.63 10.63
N GLN A 89 13.68 -3.97 10.64
CA GLN A 89 12.50 -4.82 10.37
C GLN A 89 11.36 -4.63 11.39
N ALA A 90 11.68 -4.21 12.63
CA ALA A 90 10.70 -3.94 13.68
C ALA A 90 10.31 -2.46 13.80
N ALA A 91 10.78 -1.60 12.88
CA ALA A 91 10.45 -0.18 12.89
C ALA A 91 9.13 0.08 12.16
N PHE A 92 8.50 1.21 12.49
CA PHE A 92 7.31 1.74 11.85
C PHE A 92 7.59 3.14 11.31
N LEU A 93 7.03 3.48 10.15
CA LEU A 93 7.15 4.82 9.58
C LEU A 93 6.27 5.79 10.37
N ARG A 94 6.87 6.82 10.97
CA ARG A 94 6.16 7.89 11.67
C ARG A 94 5.76 9.01 10.70
N GLY A 95 4.82 9.86 11.15
CA GLY A 95 4.34 11.00 10.35
C GLY A 95 5.40 12.05 9.99
N ASP A 96 6.53 12.07 10.69
CA ASP A 96 7.69 12.90 10.37
C ASP A 96 8.60 12.29 9.27
N GLY A 97 8.17 11.19 8.64
CA GLY A 97 8.89 10.52 7.57
C GLY A 97 10.06 9.64 8.04
N THR A 98 10.20 9.39 9.35
CA THR A 98 11.29 8.58 9.90
C THR A 98 10.81 7.21 10.38
N TRP A 99 11.60 6.17 10.09
CA TRP A 99 11.39 4.84 10.64
C TRP A 99 11.86 4.80 12.10
N ALA A 100 10.95 4.45 13.03
CA ALA A 100 11.25 4.34 14.44
C ALA A 100 10.68 3.05 15.05
N VAL A 101 11.42 2.47 16.00
CA VAL A 101 10.91 1.38 16.83
C VAL A 101 10.22 2.02 18.05
N PRO A 102 8.91 1.78 18.28
CA PRO A 102 8.24 2.27 19.47
C PRO A 102 8.97 1.80 20.73
N THR A 103 9.18 2.73 21.68
CA THR A 103 9.75 2.37 22.98
C THR A 103 8.75 1.55 23.77
N ASN A 104 9.18 0.40 24.28
CA ASN A 104 8.37 -0.36 25.22
C ASN A 104 8.35 0.37 26.58
N THR A 105 7.17 0.80 27.04
CA THR A 105 7.02 1.36 28.38
C THR A 105 6.84 0.21 29.37
N THR A 106 7.84 -0.03 30.23
CA THR A 106 7.74 -1.01 31.30
C THR A 106 7.17 -0.34 32.54
N TYR A 107 6.04 -0.86 33.04
CA TYR A 107 5.46 -0.41 34.31
C TYR A 107 5.86 -1.37 35.42
N SER A 108 6.22 -0.82 36.58
CA SER A 108 6.49 -1.62 37.78
C SER A 108 5.20 -1.84 38.56
N ALA A 109 5.14 -2.91 39.34
CA ALA A 109 4.06 -3.12 40.32
C ALA A 109 4.06 -2.00 41.37
N MET A 110 2.91 -1.75 42.01
CA MET A 110 2.81 -0.79 43.09
C MET A 110 3.79 -1.14 44.22
N THR A 111 4.36 -0.12 44.86
CA THR A 111 5.19 -0.32 46.05
C THR A 111 4.31 -0.12 47.28
N ALA A 112 4.32 -1.10 48.18
CA ALA A 112 3.60 -1.06 49.44
C ALA A 112 3.96 0.16 50.30
N ALA A 113 2.97 0.70 51.02
CA ALA A 113 3.23 1.61 52.11
C ALA A 113 3.78 0.86 53.33
N THR A 114 4.54 1.56 54.17
CA THR A 114 4.99 1.10 55.48
C THR A 114 4.52 2.08 56.55
N ALA A 115 4.71 1.75 57.83
CA ALA A 115 4.39 2.66 58.92
C ALA A 115 5.14 4.01 58.84
N SER A 116 6.31 4.04 58.18
CA SER A 116 7.19 5.21 58.11
C SER A 116 7.36 5.79 56.70
N ALA A 117 6.74 5.21 55.68
CA ALA A 117 6.85 5.69 54.30
C ALA A 117 5.60 5.40 53.46
N ALA A 118 5.22 6.36 52.61
CA ALA A 118 4.14 6.18 51.65
C ALA A 118 4.51 5.16 50.56
N GLY A 119 3.51 4.41 50.09
CA GLY A 119 3.64 3.57 48.91
C GLY A 119 3.82 4.39 47.63
N LYS A 120 4.16 3.71 46.54
CA LYS A 120 4.27 4.32 45.19
C LYS A 120 3.25 3.70 44.26
N SER A 121 2.70 4.52 43.36
CA SER A 121 1.81 4.05 42.30
C SER A 121 2.52 3.05 41.39
N GLY A 122 1.74 2.14 40.83
CA GLY A 122 2.23 1.11 39.91
C GLY A 122 1.09 0.20 39.46
N LEU A 123 1.44 -0.85 38.72
CA LEU A 123 0.48 -1.90 38.35
C LEU A 123 0.01 -2.67 39.59
N VAL A 124 -1.21 -3.17 39.53
CA VAL A 124 -1.73 -4.09 40.55
C VAL A 124 -1.00 -5.43 40.45
N PRO A 125 -0.40 -5.95 41.53
CA PRO A 125 0.14 -7.31 41.56
C PRO A 125 -0.98 -8.31 41.25
N ALA A 126 -0.72 -9.28 40.37
CA ALA A 126 -1.72 -10.26 40.00
C ALA A 126 -2.21 -11.05 41.25
N PRO A 127 -3.52 -11.25 41.43
CA PRO A 127 -4.04 -12.11 42.49
C PRO A 127 -3.64 -13.56 42.20
N ALA A 128 -3.35 -14.33 43.25
CA ALA A 128 -3.11 -15.75 43.12
C ALA A 128 -4.39 -16.48 42.65
N ALA A 129 -4.23 -17.66 42.05
CA ALA A 129 -5.37 -18.50 41.66
C ALA A 129 -6.29 -18.77 42.87
N GLY A 130 -7.61 -18.65 42.66
CA GLY A 130 -8.60 -18.83 43.74
C GLY A 130 -8.84 -17.59 44.62
N LYS A 131 -8.18 -16.46 44.36
CA LYS A 131 -8.35 -15.19 45.10
C LYS A 131 -9.29 -14.20 44.39
N GLN A 132 -10.33 -14.71 43.70
CA GLN A 132 -11.23 -13.85 42.92
C GLN A 132 -12.02 -12.84 43.77
N ALA A 133 -12.24 -13.15 45.05
CA ALA A 133 -12.94 -12.28 46.00
C ALA A 133 -11.98 -11.45 46.90
N ALA A 134 -10.67 -11.54 46.67
CA ALA A 134 -9.70 -10.79 47.46
C ALA A 134 -9.65 -9.32 47.00
N PHE A 135 -9.22 -8.44 47.89
CA PHE A 135 -8.92 -7.04 47.62
C PHE A 135 -7.45 -6.75 47.95
N LEU A 136 -6.84 -5.85 47.18
CA LEU A 136 -5.46 -5.44 47.41
C LEU A 136 -5.41 -4.36 48.49
N ARG A 137 -4.58 -4.59 49.52
CA ARG A 137 -4.37 -3.64 50.62
C ARG A 137 -3.19 -2.70 50.32
N GLY A 138 -3.11 -1.60 51.07
CA GLY A 138 -2.05 -0.60 50.94
C GLY A 138 -0.63 -1.12 51.26
N ASP A 139 -0.52 -2.27 51.94
CA ASP A 139 0.73 -2.98 52.20
C ASP A 139 1.18 -3.87 51.02
N GLY A 140 0.47 -3.83 49.89
CA GLY A 140 0.78 -4.60 48.69
C GLY A 140 0.33 -6.07 48.74
N THR A 141 -0.42 -6.48 49.76
CA THR A 141 -0.91 -7.87 49.90
C THR A 141 -2.39 -7.98 49.55
N TRP A 142 -2.76 -9.12 48.96
CA TRP A 142 -4.17 -9.48 48.75
C TRP A 142 -4.77 -10.03 50.04
N ALA A 143 -5.91 -9.50 50.45
CA ALA A 143 -6.66 -9.96 51.61
C ALA A 143 -8.07 -10.39 51.21
N GLU A 144 -8.61 -11.38 51.90
CA GLU A 144 -10.01 -11.79 51.77
C GLU A 144 -10.83 -11.20 52.91
N MET A 145 -12.09 -10.90 52.63
CA MET A 145 -13.06 -10.59 53.68
C MET A 145 -13.51 -11.91 54.31
N ALA A 146 -13.27 -12.09 55.60
CA ALA A 146 -13.90 -13.17 56.36
C ALA A 146 -15.34 -12.75 56.68
N GLU A 147 -16.30 -13.63 56.43
CA GLU A 147 -17.66 -13.43 56.93
C GLU A 147 -17.64 -13.50 58.46
N ALA A 148 -18.37 -12.58 59.10
CA ALA A 148 -18.52 -12.60 60.55
C ALA A 148 -19.20 -13.91 60.98
N THR A 149 -18.62 -14.57 61.97
CA THR A 149 -19.18 -15.78 62.55
C THR A 149 -20.43 -15.45 63.37
N ASN A 150 -21.32 -16.44 63.55
CA ASN A 150 -22.50 -16.29 64.43
C ASN A 150 -22.12 -15.82 65.84
N ALA A 151 -20.98 -16.27 66.38
CA ALA A 151 -20.53 -15.85 67.70
C ALA A 151 -20.13 -14.35 67.75
N GLU A 152 -19.51 -13.83 66.68
CA GLU A 152 -19.18 -12.41 66.57
C GLU A 152 -20.46 -11.57 66.44
N ILE A 153 -21.43 -12.05 65.66
CA ILE A 153 -22.74 -11.41 65.52
C ILE A 153 -23.48 -11.39 66.87
N ASP A 154 -23.48 -12.51 67.59
CA ASP A 154 -24.11 -12.63 68.91
C ASP A 154 -23.44 -11.70 69.94
N ALA A 155 -22.11 -11.57 69.91
CA ALA A 155 -21.38 -10.64 70.77
C ALA A 155 -21.70 -9.16 70.47
N ILE A 156 -21.91 -8.81 69.19
CA ILE A 156 -22.39 -7.46 68.81
C ILE A 156 -23.80 -7.23 69.36
N ILE A 157 -24.71 -8.19 69.20
CA ILE A 157 -26.10 -8.09 69.69
C ILE A 157 -26.13 -7.98 71.22
N ALA A 158 -25.27 -8.72 71.91
CA ALA A 158 -25.16 -8.69 73.37
C ALA A 158 -24.45 -7.43 73.90
N GLY A 159 -23.90 -6.58 73.03
CA GLY A 159 -23.13 -5.39 73.41
C GLY A 159 -21.81 -5.71 74.11
N THR A 160 -21.28 -6.91 73.90
CA THR A 160 -20.05 -7.41 74.54
C THR A 160 -18.84 -7.39 73.60
N PHE A 161 -19.00 -6.86 72.39
CA PHE A 161 -17.89 -6.62 71.48
C PHE A 161 -16.95 -5.56 72.08
N SER A 162 -15.76 -5.99 72.52
CA SER A 162 -14.69 -5.11 73.01
C SER A 162 -13.84 -4.58 71.87
#